data_AF-A0AA51GNS4-F1
#
_entry.id   AF-A0AA51GNS4-F1
#
_cell.length_a   1.000
_cell.length_b   1.000
_cell.length_c   1.000
_cell.angle_alpha   90.00
_cell.angle_beta   90.00
_cell.angle_gamma   90.00
#
_symmetry.space_group_name_H-M   'P 1'
#
loop_
_entity.id
_entity.type
_entity.pdbx_description
1 polymer ?
#
loop_
_entity_poly.entity_id
_entity_poly.type
_entity_poly.pdbx_seq_one_letter_code
_entity_poly.pdbx_strand_id
1 'polypeptide(L)'
;MNKIDTTMQSISLLQETGHRTEQKKQLEEACRQFEGILLGQLWKNMLHDAEEVAGKKQKRTFGPLEDLSVEMSAEALTKQNGVGLWRVLYDQLSASLDTNSSDNESA
;
A
#
# COMPACT_ATOMS: atom_id res chain seq x y z
N MET A 1 35.30 13.39 27.76
CA MET A 1 34.12 13.12 26.91
C MET A 1 33.79 14.37 26.13
N ASN A 2 34.03 14.37 24.83
CA ASN A 2 34.03 15.55 23.98
C ASN A 2 32.60 15.90 23.55
N LYS A 3 32.21 17.17 23.70
CA LYS A 3 30.88 17.67 23.27
C LYS A 3 30.58 17.34 21.80
N ILE A 4 31.62 17.25 20.98
CA ILE A 4 31.55 16.93 19.53
C ILE A 4 31.04 15.50 19.29
N ASP A 5 31.43 14.53 20.13
CA ASP A 5 30.95 13.14 20.01
C ASP A 5 29.45 13.06 20.30
N THR A 6 28.97 13.81 21.30
CA THR A 6 27.54 13.88 21.64
C THR A 6 26.71 14.53 20.52
N THR A 7 27.26 15.53 19.81
CA THR A 7 26.59 16.14 18.66
C THR A 7 26.53 15.22 17.46
N MET A 8 27.59 14.46 17.16
CA MET A 8 27.57 13.50 16.06
C MET A 8 26.59 12.35 16.31
N GLN A 9 26.51 11.83 17.54
CA GLN A 9 25.56 10.78 17.91
C GLN A 9 24.10 11.23 17.73
N SER A 10 23.78 12.46 18.13
CA SER A 10 22.42 13.00 17.98
C SER A 10 22.03 13.24 16.52
N ILE A 11 22.97 13.63 15.65
CA ILE A 11 22.73 13.78 14.20
C ILE A 11 22.46 12.42 13.54
N SER A 12 23.24 11.38 13.88
CA SER A 12 23.03 10.02 13.35
C SER A 12 21.65 9.47 13.71
N LEU A 13 21.23 9.66 14.97
CA LEU A 13 19.92 9.24 15.45
C LEU A 13 18.77 9.97 14.73
N LEU A 14 18.95 11.26 14.41
CA LEU A 14 17.97 12.03 13.64
C LEU A 14 17.86 11.53 12.18
N GLN A 15 18.97 11.10 11.57
CA GLN A 15 18.94 10.51 10.23
C GLN A 15 18.27 9.14 10.20
N GLU A 16 18.55 8.27 11.16
CA GLU A 16 17.92 6.94 11.24
C GLU A 16 16.41 7.03 11.49
N THR A 17 16.00 7.91 12.41
CA THR A 17 14.58 8.15 12.68
C THR A 17 13.86 8.77 11.49
N GLY A 18 14.51 9.69 10.77
CA GLY A 18 13.99 10.25 9.52
C GLY A 18 13.83 9.20 8.43
N HIS A 19 14.83 8.33 8.25
CA HIS A 19 14.78 7.28 7.24
C HIS A 19 13.69 6.24 7.55
N ARG A 20 13.53 5.86 8.82
CA ARG A 20 12.49 4.93 9.25
C ARG A 20 11.08 5.49 9.05
N THR A 21 10.90 6.78 9.31
CA THR A 21 9.62 7.46 9.07
C THR A 21 9.25 7.43 7.60
N GLU A 22 10.21 7.68 6.71
CA GLU A 22 10.00 7.64 5.26
C GLU A 22 9.68 6.22 4.77
N GLN A 23 10.38 5.19 5.25
CA GLN A 23 10.09 3.79 4.91
C GLN A 23 8.67 3.38 5.35
N LYS A 24 8.25 3.76 6.56
CA LYS A 24 6.88 3.48 7.03
C LYS A 24 5.83 4.16 6.15
N LYS A 25 6.07 5.41 5.74
CA LYS A 25 5.18 6.13 4.82
C LYS A 25 5.08 5.47 3.45
N GLN A 26 6.21 5.02 2.88
CA GLN A 26 6.23 4.32 1.60
C GLN A 26 5.51 2.96 1.69
N LEU A 27 5.70 2.24 2.79
CA LEU A 27 4.99 0.99 3.05
C LEU A 27 3.47 1.23 3.14
N GLU A 28 3.03 2.27 3.87
CA GLU A 28 1.61 2.63 3.96
C GLU A 28 1.03 2.90 2.57
N GLU A 29 1.70 3.71 1.76
CA GLU A 29 1.26 4.05 0.41
C GLU A 29 1.17 2.80 -0.49
N ALA A 30 2.18 1.93 -0.45
CA ALA A 30 2.18 0.68 -1.19
C ALA A 30 1.02 -0.25 -0.77
N CYS A 31 0.71 -0.32 0.53
CA CYS A 31 -0.42 -1.11 1.03
C CYS A 31 -1.76 -0.56 0.52
N ARG A 32 -1.92 0.77 0.47
CA ARG A 32 -3.13 1.43 -0.04
C ARG A 32 -3.29 1.22 -1.55
N GLN A 33 -2.21 1.30 -2.31
CA GLN A 33 -2.20 1.01 -3.74
C GLN A 33 -2.56 -0.45 -4.02
N PHE A 34 -2.01 -1.38 -3.23
CA PHE A 34 -2.36 -2.79 -3.32
C PHE A 34 -3.86 -3.03 -3.11
N GLU A 35 -4.46 -2.44 -2.08
CA GLU A 35 -5.91 -2.57 -1.85
C GLU A 35 -6.71 -2.04 -3.04
N GLY A 36 -6.29 -0.94 -3.66
CA GLY A 36 -6.96 -0.36 -4.84
C GLY A 36 -6.92 -1.30 -6.04
N ILE A 37 -5.76 -1.88 -6.32
CA ILE A 37 -5.59 -2.86 -7.40
C ILE A 37 -6.43 -4.11 -7.12
N LEU A 38 -6.41 -4.60 -5.88
CA LEU A 38 -7.18 -5.78 -5.47
C LEU A 38 -8.69 -5.55 -5.63
N LEU A 39 -9.21 -4.43 -5.13
CA LEU A 39 -10.63 -4.07 -5.29
C LEU A 39 -11.01 -3.93 -6.75
N GLY A 40 -10.17 -3.25 -7.55
CA GLY A 40 -10.40 -3.06 -8.97
C GLY A 40 -10.49 -4.40 -9.70
N GLN A 41 -9.59 -5.35 -9.41
CA GLN A 41 -9.66 -6.70 -9.99
C GLN A 41 -10.90 -7.46 -9.52
N LEU A 42 -11.22 -7.40 -8.22
CA LEU A 42 -12.39 -8.08 -7.68
C LEU A 42 -13.68 -7.62 -8.35
N TRP A 43 -13.89 -6.31 -8.49
CA TRP A 43 -15.09 -5.77 -9.12
C TRP A 43 -15.15 -6.04 -10.62
N LYS A 44 -14.02 -6.01 -11.33
CA LYS A 44 -13.99 -6.41 -12.74
C LYS A 44 -14.39 -7.87 -12.93
N ASN A 45 -13.91 -8.77 -12.06
CA ASN A 45 -14.31 -10.17 -12.08
C ASN A 45 -15.79 -10.34 -11.73
N MET A 46 -16.29 -9.65 -10.71
CA MET A 46 -17.72 -9.67 -10.36
C MET A 46 -18.60 -9.18 -11.52
N LEU A 47 -18.18 -8.12 -12.23
CA LEU A 47 -18.89 -7.61 -13.40
C LEU A 47 -18.91 -8.66 -14.52
N HIS A 48 -17.76 -9.28 -14.79
CA HIS A 48 -17.63 -10.34 -15.79
C HIS A 48 -18.54 -11.55 -15.46
N ASP A 49 -18.52 -12.01 -14.22
CA ASP A 49 -19.32 -13.15 -13.75
C ASP A 49 -20.83 -12.83 -13.87
N ALA A 50 -21.22 -11.59 -13.54
CA ALA A 50 -22.60 -11.15 -13.68
C ALA A 50 -23.07 -11.14 -15.15
N GLU A 51 -22.20 -10.78 -16.10
CA GLU A 51 -22.49 -10.85 -17.53
C GLU A 51 -22.65 -12.29 -18.01
N GLU A 52 -21.78 -13.20 -17.54
CA GLU A 52 -21.85 -14.62 -17.86
C GLU A 52 -23.16 -15.24 -17.37
N VAL A 53 -23.54 -14.99 -16.11
CA VAL A 53 -24.79 -15.46 -15.51
C VAL A 53 -26.01 -14.88 -16.23
N ALA A 54 -25.95 -13.63 -16.68
CA ALA A 54 -27.02 -12.98 -17.44
C ALA A 54 -27.14 -13.50 -18.88
N GLY A 55 -26.27 -14.42 -19.32
CA GLY A 55 -26.24 -14.92 -20.70
C GLY A 55 -25.80 -13.87 -21.73
N LYS A 56 -25.26 -12.74 -21.27
CA LYS A 56 -24.80 -11.64 -22.12
C LYS A 56 -23.36 -11.89 -22.53
N LYS A 57 -23.15 -12.75 -23.54
CA LYS A 57 -21.83 -12.96 -24.15
C LYS A 57 -21.42 -11.87 -25.16
N GLN A 58 -22.16 -10.76 -25.23
CA GLN A 58 -21.83 -9.69 -26.17
C GLN A 58 -20.66 -8.86 -25.67
N LYS A 59 -19.75 -8.53 -26.59
CA LYS A 59 -18.63 -7.61 -26.33
C LYS A 59 -19.17 -6.27 -25.84
N ARG A 60 -18.80 -5.87 -24.63
CA ARG A 60 -19.12 -4.56 -24.05
C ARG A 60 -18.67 -3.45 -25.00
N THR A 61 -19.60 -2.62 -25.47
CA THR A 61 -19.32 -1.52 -26.42
C THR A 61 -18.30 -0.53 -25.85
N PHE A 62 -18.33 -0.30 -24.53
CA PHE A 62 -17.43 0.58 -23.81
C PHE A 62 -16.55 -0.16 -22.79
N GLY A 63 -16.32 -1.47 -22.97
CA GLY A 63 -15.61 -2.32 -22.01
C GLY A 63 -14.34 -1.70 -21.41
N PRO A 64 -13.39 -1.18 -22.22
CA PRO A 64 -12.19 -0.53 -21.67
C PRO A 64 -12.45 0.71 -20.81
N LEU A 65 -13.47 1.50 -21.15
CA LEU A 65 -13.84 2.69 -20.37
C LEU A 65 -14.55 2.31 -19.07
N GLU A 66 -15.37 1.26 -19.12
CA GLU A 66 -16.01 0.69 -17.93
C GLU A 66 -14.96 0.12 -16.97
N ASP A 67 -13.98 -0.62 -17.49
CA ASP A 67 -12.89 -1.18 -16.69
C ASP A 67 -12.05 -0.06 -16.05
N LEU A 68 -11.73 1.00 -16.80
CA LEU A 68 -11.05 2.18 -16.25
C LEU A 68 -11.88 2.86 -15.15
N SER A 69 -13.19 3.00 -15.35
CA SER A 69 -14.10 3.59 -14.35
C SER A 69 -14.09 2.78 -13.03
N VAL A 70 -14.09 1.45 -13.13
CA VAL A 70 -14.00 0.54 -11.98
C VAL A 70 -12.66 0.72 -11.26
N GLU A 71 -11.55 0.78 -11.99
CA GLU A 71 -10.21 0.99 -11.42
C GLU A 71 -10.09 2.34 -10.70
N MET A 72 -10.55 3.43 -11.34
CA MET A 72 -10.55 4.76 -10.72
C MET A 72 -11.43 4.81 -9.47
N SER A 73 -12.57 4.13 -9.48
CA SER A 73 -13.47 4.06 -8.33
C SER A 73 -12.83 3.29 -7.17
N ALA A 74 -12.15 2.18 -7.47
CA ALA A 74 -11.43 1.40 -6.47
C ALA A 74 -10.30 2.22 -5.82
N GLU A 75 -9.51 2.92 -6.62
CA GLU A 75 -8.44 3.80 -6.12
C GLU A 75 -8.98 4.99 -5.29
N ALA A 76 -10.08 5.60 -5.73
CA ALA A 76 -10.71 6.68 -4.98
C ALA A 76 -11.21 6.22 -3.60
N LEU A 77 -11.75 4.99 -3.53
CA LEU A 77 -12.25 4.43 -2.28
C LEU A 77 -11.13 4.10 -1.29
N THR A 78 -9.98 3.58 -1.75
CA THR A 78 -8.84 3.34 -0.86
C THR A 78 -8.23 4.61 -0.30
N LYS A 79 -8.28 5.72 -1.05
CA LYS A 79 -7.91 7.06 -0.54
C LYS A 79 -8.87 7.55 0.55
N GLN A 80 -10.16 7.23 0.46
CA GLN A 80 -11.19 7.57 1.46
C GLN A 80 -11.31 6.52 2.59
N ASN A 81 -10.18 5.94 3.01
CA ASN A 81 -10.07 4.97 4.10
C ASN A 81 -10.40 3.51 3.73
N GLY A 82 -10.82 3.24 2.50
CA GLY A 82 -10.89 1.90 1.91
C GLY A 82 -11.83 0.93 2.62
N VAL A 83 -11.61 -0.36 2.40
CA VAL A 83 -12.27 -1.45 3.15
C VAL A 83 -11.47 -1.87 4.38
N GLY A 84 -10.24 -1.37 4.52
CA GLY A 84 -9.37 -1.57 5.67
C GLY A 84 -8.38 -2.72 5.52
N LEU A 85 -8.32 -3.38 4.35
CA LEU A 85 -7.37 -4.46 4.07
C LEU A 85 -5.93 -3.92 4.04
N TRP A 86 -5.74 -2.71 3.51
CA TRP A 86 -4.44 -2.05 3.49
C TRP A 86 -3.85 -1.90 4.89
N ARG A 87 -4.70 -1.63 5.90
CA ARG A 87 -4.27 -1.43 7.28
C ARG A 87 -3.81 -2.75 7.91
N VAL A 88 -4.57 -3.82 7.69
CA VAL A 88 -4.19 -5.16 8.16
C VAL A 88 -2.84 -5.57 7.56
N LEU A 89 -2.64 -5.34 6.25
CA LEU A 89 -1.38 -5.62 5.58
C LEU A 89 -0.23 -4.77 6.15
N TYR A 90 -0.47 -3.47 6.34
CA TYR A 90 0.49 -2.54 6.89
C TYR A 90 0.91 -2.92 8.31
N ASP A 91 -0.05 -3.27 9.18
CA ASP A 91 0.23 -3.65 10.57
C ASP A 91 1.11 -4.91 10.64
N GLN A 92 0.90 -5.87 9.72
CA GLN A 92 1.73 -7.08 9.63
C GLN A 92 3.13 -6.79 9.09
N LEU A 93 3.25 -5.95 8.07
CA LEU A 93 4.52 -5.66 7.39
C LEU A 93 5.39 -4.65 8.15
N SER A 94 4.78 -3.68 8.83
CA SER A 94 5.50 -2.64 9.56
C SER A 94 6.27 -3.20 10.76
N ALA A 95 5.80 -4.28 11.37
CA ALA A 95 6.53 -5.01 12.41
C ALA A 95 7.88 -5.56 11.91
N SER A 96 7.96 -5.98 10.65
CA SER A 96 9.20 -6.46 10.03
C SER A 96 10.21 -5.34 9.80
N LEU A 97 9.76 -4.10 9.56
CA LEU A 97 10.66 -2.95 9.44
C LEU A 97 11.33 -2.60 10.76
N ASP A 98 10.64 -2.82 11.89
CA ASP A 98 11.20 -2.58 13.21
C ASP A 98 12.21 -3.69 13.63
N THR A 99 12.11 -4.88 13.03
CA THR A 99 12.96 -6.05 13.35
C THR A 99 14.25 -6.10 12.51
N ASN A 100 14.22 -5.70 11.23
CA ASN A 100 15.42 -5.72 10.38
C ASN A 100 16.50 -4.69 10.77
N SER A 101 16.19 -3.71 11.62
CA SER A 101 17.17 -2.74 12.13
C SER A 101 18.02 -3.27 13.29
N SER A 102 17.57 -4.27 14.05
CA SER A 102 18.34 -4.84 15.17
C SER A 102 19.46 -5.77 14.73
N ASP A 103 19.42 -6.27 13.49
CA ASP A 103 20.41 -7.22 12.98
C ASP A 103 21.63 -6.53 12.33
N ASN A 104 21.55 -5.22 12.07
CA ASN A 104 22.63 -4.45 11.44
C ASN A 104 23.59 -3.78 12.45
N GLU A 105 23.38 -3.98 13.76
CA GLU A 105 24.25 -3.50 14.84
C GLU A 105 25.13 -4.63 15.43
N SER A 106 25.05 -5.85 14.87
CA SER A 106 25.78 -7.05 15.33
C SER A 106 26.76 -7.63 14.31
N ALA A 107 27.12 -6.89 13.25
CA ALA A 107 28.09 -7.30 12.23
C ALA A 107 29.32 -6.39 12.19
#